data_AF-A0A4S2GY53-F1
#
_entry.id   AF-A0A4S2GY53-F1
#
_cell.length_a   1.000
_cell.length_b   1.000
_cell.length_c   1.000
_cell.angle_alpha   90.00
_cell.angle_beta   90.00
_cell.angle_gamma   90.00
#
_symmetry.space_group_name_H-M   'P 1'
#
loop_
_entity.id
_entity.type
_entity.pdbx_description
1 polymer ?
#
loop_
_entity_poly.entity_id
_entity_poly.type
_entity_poly.pdbx_seq_one_letter_code
_entity_poly.pdbx_strand_id
1 'polypeptide(L)'
;MTKKIFFGNYKGGVGKTTTVFEIGVHLATEYQQKVLLIDLDPQCSLSKICQDCRNEELSGLDVGHTLNYVLELYAEYIRQASRLDILEKNIHTNFEKVIDAIQPIPKHSSAGDGCLDFVPTVLDMKNSRINDIADRFSKDTRNILVISRFLDDIQKEMDF
;
A
#
# COMPACT_ATOMS: atom_id res chain seq x y z
N MET A 1 0.32 18.75 2.82
CA MET A 1 -0.91 18.18 2.23
C MET A 1 -0.47 17.14 1.20
N THR A 2 -0.69 15.87 1.51
CA THR A 2 -0.29 14.72 0.67
C THR A 2 -1.09 14.71 -0.64
N LYS A 3 -0.43 14.35 -1.75
CA LYS A 3 -1.08 14.15 -3.06
C LYS A 3 -1.18 12.65 -3.34
N LYS A 4 -2.40 12.18 -3.68
CA LYS A 4 -2.68 10.78 -4.04
C LYS A 4 -2.71 10.68 -5.57
N ILE A 5 -1.79 9.92 -6.16
CA ILE A 5 -1.68 9.76 -7.63
C ILE A 5 -1.91 8.29 -7.97
N PHE A 6 -2.90 8.02 -8.83
CA PHE A 6 -3.21 6.67 -9.29
C PHE A 6 -2.71 6.46 -10.72
N PHE A 7 -1.95 5.38 -10.93
CA PHE A 7 -1.45 4.98 -12.24
C PHE A 7 -2.21 3.74 -12.74
N GLY A 8 -2.98 3.90 -13.82
CA GLY A 8 -3.77 2.82 -14.41
C GLY A 8 -3.74 2.85 -15.93
N ASN A 9 -3.68 1.68 -16.55
CA ASN A 9 -3.86 1.50 -17.99
C ASN A 9 -4.32 0.05 -18.27
N TYR A 10 -5.35 -0.09 -19.11
CA TYR A 10 -5.93 -1.37 -19.51
C TYR A 10 -4.99 -2.24 -20.37
N LYS A 11 -3.89 -1.67 -20.90
CA LYS A 11 -2.88 -2.43 -21.66
C LYS A 11 -1.71 -2.88 -20.78
N GLY A 12 -1.35 -4.16 -20.88
CA GLY A 12 -0.13 -4.73 -20.28
C GLY A 12 1.14 -4.28 -21.02
N GLY A 13 2.28 -4.26 -20.33
CA GLY A 13 3.60 -4.01 -20.97
C GLY A 13 3.85 -2.57 -21.43
N VAL A 14 3.08 -1.59 -20.96
CA VAL A 14 3.25 -0.15 -21.32
C VAL A 14 4.15 0.62 -20.35
N GLY A 15 4.90 -0.07 -19.49
CA GLY A 15 5.87 0.55 -18.58
C GLY A 15 5.30 1.16 -17.29
N LYS A 16 4.02 0.94 -16.95
CA LYS A 16 3.37 1.53 -15.76
C LYS A 16 4.21 1.41 -14.48
N THR A 17 4.58 0.19 -14.12
CA THR A 17 5.32 -0.13 -12.90
C THR A 17 6.67 0.59 -12.86
N THR A 18 7.42 0.52 -13.97
CA THR A 18 8.70 1.21 -14.12
C THR A 18 8.52 2.72 -13.96
N THR A 19 7.51 3.31 -14.61
CA THR A 19 7.21 4.74 -14.48
C THR A 19 6.86 5.14 -13.05
N VAL A 20 6.04 4.35 -12.34
CA VAL A 20 5.69 4.62 -10.94
C VAL A 20 6.93 4.60 -10.05
N PHE A 21 7.77 3.58 -10.20
CA PHE A 21 9.00 3.44 -9.42
C PHE A 21 9.96 4.61 -9.66
N GLU A 22 10.28 4.90 -10.92
CA GLU A 22 11.23 5.97 -11.28
C GLU A 22 10.72 7.36 -10.86
N ILE A 23 9.41 7.64 -11.02
CA ILE A 23 8.83 8.89 -10.51
C ILE A 23 8.99 8.98 -8.99
N GLY A 24 8.73 7.89 -8.26
CA GLY A 24 8.87 7.85 -6.81
C GLY A 24 10.31 8.10 -6.37
N VAL A 25 11.27 7.44 -7.01
CA VAL A 25 12.71 7.64 -6.78
C VAL A 25 13.10 9.10 -6.99
N HIS A 26 12.77 9.68 -8.16
CA HIS A 26 13.13 11.06 -8.45
C HIS A 26 12.49 12.06 -7.49
N LEU A 27 11.23 11.87 -7.11
CA LEU A 27 10.57 12.72 -6.12
C LEU A 27 11.27 12.66 -4.76
N ALA A 28 11.68 11.46 -4.32
CA ALA A 28 12.37 11.27 -3.05
C ALA A 28 13.81 11.82 -3.06
N THR A 29 14.57 11.58 -4.14
CA THR A 29 16.01 11.92 -4.18
C THR A 29 16.28 13.32 -4.69
N GLU A 30 15.64 13.75 -5.77
CA GLU A 30 15.92 15.03 -6.43
C GLU A 30 15.08 16.18 -5.87
N TYR A 31 13.85 15.87 -5.43
CA TYR A 31 12.90 16.86 -4.91
C TYR A 31 12.68 16.75 -3.40
N GLN A 32 13.39 15.85 -2.72
CA GLN A 32 13.35 15.68 -1.26
C GLN A 32 11.93 15.50 -0.71
N GLN A 33 11.06 14.81 -1.46
CA GLN A 33 9.69 14.52 -1.04
C GLN A 33 9.63 13.20 -0.27
N LYS A 34 8.67 13.10 0.66
CA LYS A 34 8.32 11.83 1.29
C LYS A 34 7.31 11.12 0.40
N VAL A 35 7.65 9.92 -0.07
CA VAL A 35 6.87 9.20 -1.07
C VAL A 35 6.55 7.80 -0.58
N LEU A 36 5.27 7.44 -0.63
CA LEU A 36 4.80 6.08 -0.38
C LEU A 36 4.29 5.44 -1.67
N LEU A 37 4.88 4.31 -2.05
CA LEU A 37 4.44 3.49 -3.17
C LEU A 37 3.52 2.36 -2.68
N ILE A 38 2.37 2.15 -3.35
CA ILE A 38 1.43 1.07 -3.00
C ILE A 38 1.17 0.25 -4.25
N ASP A 39 1.41 -1.07 -4.17
CA ASP A 39 1.25 -1.99 -5.28
C ASP A 39 -0.09 -2.71 -5.23
N LEU A 40 -1.08 -2.18 -5.94
CA LEU A 40 -2.41 -2.79 -6.07
C LEU A 40 -2.48 -3.81 -7.22
N ASP A 41 -1.37 -4.08 -7.93
CA ASP A 41 -1.35 -5.04 -9.02
C ASP A 41 -1.13 -6.46 -8.47
N PRO A 42 -2.03 -7.43 -8.76
CA PRO A 42 -1.85 -8.83 -8.38
C PRO A 42 -0.52 -9.44 -8.84
N GLN A 43 0.12 -8.92 -9.90
CA GLN A 43 1.43 -9.38 -10.38
C GLN A 43 2.60 -8.94 -9.50
N CYS A 44 2.38 -8.05 -8.52
CA CYS A 44 3.35 -7.64 -7.51
C CYS A 44 4.67 -7.09 -8.09
N SER A 45 4.61 -6.52 -9.31
CA SER A 45 5.82 -6.14 -10.05
C SER A 45 6.52 -4.94 -9.41
N LEU A 46 5.76 -4.00 -8.83
CA LEU A 46 6.34 -2.84 -8.13
C LEU A 46 7.00 -3.30 -6.83
N SER A 47 6.30 -4.15 -6.08
CA SER A 47 6.79 -4.75 -4.84
C SER A 47 8.10 -5.49 -5.05
N LYS A 48 8.23 -6.22 -6.17
CA LYS A 48 9.46 -6.94 -6.52
C LYS A 48 10.63 -5.99 -6.75
N ILE A 49 10.43 -4.95 -7.57
CA ILE A 49 11.46 -3.94 -7.82
C ILE A 49 11.91 -3.26 -6.53
N CYS A 50 10.96 -2.92 -5.65
CA CYS A 50 11.26 -2.28 -4.37
C CYS A 50 12.06 -3.20 -3.43
N GLN A 51 11.70 -4.48 -3.36
CA GLN A 51 12.45 -5.46 -2.55
C GLN A 51 13.83 -5.79 -3.11
N ASP A 52 13.97 -5.88 -4.43
CA ASP A 52 15.27 -6.07 -5.08
C ASP A 52 16.22 -4.90 -4.72
N CYS A 53 15.70 -3.67 -4.57
CA CYS A 53 16.48 -2.51 -4.12
C CYS A 53 16.93 -2.60 -2.65
N ARG A 54 16.27 -3.43 -1.84
CA ARG A 54 16.62 -3.73 -0.44
C ARG A 54 17.55 -4.94 -0.32
N ASN A 55 17.80 -5.66 -1.40
CA ASN A 55 18.49 -6.97 -1.41
C ASN A 55 17.75 -8.02 -0.56
N GLU A 56 16.42 -7.96 -0.53
CA GLU A 56 15.55 -8.88 0.20
C GLU A 56 14.61 -9.60 -0.79
N GLU A 57 14.19 -10.82 -0.47
CA GLU A 57 13.20 -11.55 -1.28
C GLU A 57 11.78 -11.34 -0.76
N LEU A 58 10.82 -11.13 -1.68
CA LEU A 58 9.39 -11.04 -1.35
C LEU A 58 8.84 -12.28 -0.65
N SER A 59 9.35 -13.47 -0.98
CA SER A 59 8.92 -14.77 -0.42
C SER A 59 9.20 -14.92 1.08
N GLY A 60 10.17 -14.18 1.61
CA GLY A 60 10.58 -14.23 3.01
C GLY A 60 9.92 -13.20 3.92
N LEU A 61 9.01 -12.37 3.38
CA LEU A 61 8.32 -11.35 4.17
C LEU A 61 7.33 -11.99 5.15
N ASP A 62 7.30 -11.46 6.38
CA ASP A 62 6.24 -11.77 7.33
C ASP A 62 4.89 -11.28 6.79
N VAL A 63 3.84 -12.03 7.07
CA VAL A 63 2.48 -11.71 6.61
C VAL A 63 2.04 -10.32 7.07
N GLY A 64 2.38 -9.93 8.31
CA GLY A 64 2.09 -8.62 8.88
C GLY A 64 2.74 -7.45 8.14
N HIS A 65 3.75 -7.72 7.31
CA HIS A 65 4.47 -6.72 6.54
C HIS A 65 3.93 -6.56 5.11
N THR A 66 2.73 -7.09 4.81
CA THR A 66 2.17 -7.11 3.45
C THR A 66 0.88 -6.32 3.35
N LEU A 67 0.66 -5.70 2.19
CA LEU A 67 -0.62 -5.07 1.83
C LEU A 67 -1.76 -6.08 1.90
N ASN A 68 -1.52 -7.35 1.54
CA ASN A 68 -2.49 -8.42 1.63
C ASN A 68 -3.09 -8.52 3.05
N TYR A 69 -2.23 -8.50 4.08
CA TYR A 69 -2.67 -8.50 5.48
C TYR A 69 -3.42 -7.23 5.86
N VAL A 70 -2.91 -6.06 5.45
CA VAL A 70 -3.56 -4.76 5.69
C VAL A 70 -4.99 -4.77 5.15
N LEU A 71 -5.17 -5.20 3.89
CA LEU A 71 -6.49 -5.23 3.25
C LEU A 71 -7.48 -6.11 4.01
N GLU A 72 -7.07 -7.32 4.41
CA GLU A 72 -7.93 -8.26 5.13
C GLU A 72 -8.29 -7.72 6.52
N LEU A 73 -7.31 -7.18 7.25
CA LEU A 73 -7.54 -6.61 8.58
C LEU A 73 -8.46 -5.40 8.54
N TYR A 74 -8.24 -4.50 7.57
CA TYR A 74 -9.08 -3.32 7.41
C TYR A 74 -10.49 -3.70 6.94
N ALA A 75 -10.64 -4.70 6.08
CA ALA A 75 -11.96 -5.22 5.71
C ALA A 75 -12.72 -5.72 6.94
N GLU A 76 -12.03 -6.38 7.89
CA GLU A 76 -12.65 -6.81 9.14
C GLU A 76 -13.07 -5.65 10.04
N TYR A 77 -12.27 -4.57 10.13
CA TYR A 77 -12.70 -3.35 10.83
C TYR A 77 -13.95 -2.73 10.19
N ILE A 78 -13.98 -2.65 8.86
CA ILE A 78 -15.11 -2.08 8.10
C ILE A 78 -16.37 -2.95 8.26
N ARG A 79 -16.20 -4.27 8.30
CA ARG A 79 -17.30 -5.22 8.50
C ARG A 79 -17.95 -5.06 9.88
N GLN A 80 -17.15 -4.75 10.90
CA GLN A 80 -17.58 -4.55 12.28
C GLN A 80 -18.17 -3.15 12.53
N ALA A 81 -17.85 -2.16 11.68
CA ALA A 81 -18.36 -0.81 11.80
C ALA A 81 -19.89 -0.76 11.61
N SER A 82 -20.55 0.00 12.48
CA SER A 82 -21.97 0.29 12.32
C SER A 82 -22.19 1.27 11.16
N ARG A 83 -23.44 1.36 10.69
CA ARG A 83 -23.80 2.35 9.67
C ARG A 83 -23.58 3.79 10.16
N LEU A 84 -23.73 4.03 11.47
CA LEU A 84 -23.50 5.35 12.05
C LEU A 84 -22.01 5.70 12.00
N ASP A 85 -21.13 4.78 12.40
CA ASP A 85 -19.67 4.97 12.35
C ASP A 85 -19.20 5.33 10.95
N ILE A 86 -19.75 4.67 9.92
CA ILE A 86 -19.43 4.95 8.52
C ILE A 86 -19.89 6.37 8.12
N LEU A 87 -21.12 6.76 8.47
CA LEU A 87 -21.67 8.07 8.10
C LEU A 87 -20.97 9.22 8.82
N GLU A 88 -20.56 9.01 10.06
CA GLU A 88 -19.81 9.98 10.85
C GLU A 88 -18.30 9.97 10.56
N LYS A 89 -17.84 9.04 9.72
CA LYS A 89 -16.42 8.81 9.41
C LYS A 89 -15.57 8.45 10.64
N ASN A 90 -16.19 7.76 11.60
CA ASN A 90 -15.60 7.33 12.87
C ASN A 90 -15.33 5.81 12.90
N ILE A 91 -14.81 5.26 11.79
CA ILE A 91 -14.45 3.83 11.74
C ILE A 91 -13.19 3.61 12.58
N HIS A 92 -13.31 2.83 13.65
CA HIS A 92 -12.20 2.50 14.53
C HIS A 92 -11.27 1.45 13.90
N THR A 93 -9.99 1.78 13.83
CA THR A 93 -8.91 0.93 13.31
C THR A 93 -7.74 0.91 14.30
N ASN A 94 -6.87 -0.10 14.21
CA ASN A 94 -5.61 -0.15 14.96
C ASN A 94 -4.43 -0.10 13.98
N PHE A 95 -3.89 1.11 13.77
CA PHE A 95 -2.80 1.35 12.82
C PHE A 95 -1.47 0.72 13.25
N GLU A 96 -1.21 0.58 14.56
CA GLU A 96 0.00 -0.05 15.08
C GLU A 96 0.15 -1.50 14.60
N LYS A 97 -0.94 -2.17 14.22
CA LYS A 97 -0.91 -3.54 13.66
C LYS A 97 -0.45 -3.61 12.22
N VAL A 98 -0.42 -2.49 11.50
CA VAL A 98 -0.09 -2.45 10.06
C VAL A 98 1.07 -1.53 9.74
N ILE A 99 1.63 -0.83 10.74
CA ILE A 99 2.76 0.08 10.52
C ILE A 99 3.96 -0.65 9.90
N ASP A 100 4.18 -1.90 10.30
CA ASP A 100 5.26 -2.74 9.76
C ASP A 100 5.01 -3.18 8.31
N ALA A 101 3.83 -2.94 7.72
CA ALA A 101 3.63 -3.11 6.29
C ALA A 101 4.25 -1.96 5.47
N ILE A 102 4.61 -0.85 6.10
CA ILE A 102 5.26 0.29 5.43
C ILE A 102 6.77 0.11 5.56
N GLN A 103 7.40 -0.13 4.43
CA GLN A 103 8.78 -0.59 4.34
C GLN A 103 9.64 0.47 3.65
N PRO A 104 10.75 0.92 4.26
CA PRO A 104 11.62 1.92 3.63
C PRO A 104 12.42 1.32 2.48
N ILE A 105 12.84 2.15 1.54
CA ILE A 105 13.84 1.81 0.52
C ILE A 105 15.10 2.65 0.81
N PRO A 106 16.02 2.17 1.66
CA PRO A 106 17.12 3.00 2.17
C PRO A 106 18.01 3.57 1.06
N LYS A 107 18.17 2.84 -0.05
CA LYS A 107 18.96 3.26 -1.22
C LYS A 107 18.46 4.57 -1.85
N HIS A 108 17.19 4.91 -1.66
CA HIS A 108 16.52 6.08 -2.23
C HIS A 108 16.03 7.07 -1.18
N SER A 109 16.54 6.95 0.05
CA SER A 109 16.35 7.94 1.11
C SER A 109 17.62 8.80 1.17
N SER A 110 17.51 10.07 0.77
CA SER A 110 18.65 10.98 0.65
C SER A 110 19.02 11.59 2.01
N ALA A 111 20.17 12.28 2.12
CA ALA A 111 20.64 12.91 3.37
C ALA A 111 19.82 14.14 3.82
N GLY A 112 18.55 14.24 3.42
CA GLY A 112 17.59 15.29 3.78
C GLY A 112 16.23 14.69 4.17
N ASP A 113 15.15 15.46 4.03
CA ASP A 113 13.80 15.02 4.46
C ASP A 113 13.11 14.04 3.49
N GLY A 114 13.71 13.78 2.32
CA GLY A 114 13.16 12.91 1.29
C GLY A 114 13.34 11.42 1.58
N CYS A 115 12.24 10.67 1.58
CA CYS A 115 12.23 9.23 1.75
C CYS A 115 11.35 8.55 0.69
N LEU A 116 11.72 7.32 0.36
CA LEU A 116 10.92 6.45 -0.49
C LEU A 116 10.57 5.20 0.31
N ASP A 117 9.29 5.06 0.61
CA ASP A 117 8.71 3.91 1.29
C ASP A 117 7.76 3.18 0.34
N PHE A 118 7.45 1.92 0.65
CA PHE A 118 6.45 1.16 -0.09
C PHE A 118 5.69 0.21 0.82
N VAL A 119 4.51 -0.22 0.37
CA VAL A 119 3.75 -1.30 0.99
C VAL A 119 3.85 -2.55 0.10
N PRO A 120 4.58 -3.61 0.52
CA PRO A 120 4.80 -4.80 -0.30
C PRO A 120 3.51 -5.59 -0.52
N THR A 121 3.33 -6.10 -1.73
CA THR A 121 2.30 -7.10 -2.05
C THR A 121 2.97 -8.42 -2.41
N VAL A 122 2.42 -9.53 -1.91
CA VAL A 122 2.95 -10.87 -2.15
C VAL A 122 1.96 -11.68 -2.99
N LEU A 123 2.49 -12.32 -4.04
CA LEU A 123 1.71 -13.09 -5.02
C LEU A 123 1.22 -14.42 -4.45
N ASP A 124 2.05 -15.11 -3.66
CA ASP A 124 1.82 -16.48 -3.22
C ASP A 124 1.26 -16.58 -1.79
N MET A 125 0.19 -15.84 -1.52
CA MET A 125 -0.56 -15.94 -0.26
C MET A 125 -1.87 -16.68 -0.49
N LYS A 126 -1.90 -17.98 -0.18
CA LYS A 126 -3.09 -18.81 -0.39
C LYS A 126 -4.34 -18.19 0.25
N ASN A 127 -5.39 -17.99 -0.55
CA ASN A 127 -6.67 -17.34 -0.20
C ASN A 127 -6.60 -15.83 0.10
N SER A 128 -5.42 -15.23 0.11
CA SER A 128 -5.22 -13.80 0.39
C SER A 128 -4.40 -13.12 -0.70
N ARG A 129 -4.38 -13.67 -1.92
CA ARG A 129 -3.85 -12.96 -3.09
C ARG A 129 -4.74 -11.76 -3.36
N ILE A 130 -4.18 -10.68 -3.92
CA ILE A 130 -4.98 -9.48 -4.25
C ILE A 130 -6.20 -9.81 -5.11
N ASN A 131 -6.10 -10.74 -6.06
CA ASN A 131 -7.26 -11.19 -6.84
C ASN A 131 -8.33 -11.88 -6.00
N ASP A 132 -7.93 -12.71 -5.03
CA ASP A 132 -8.86 -13.43 -4.15
C ASP A 132 -9.56 -12.44 -3.19
N ILE A 133 -8.79 -11.48 -2.67
CA ILE A 133 -9.30 -10.38 -1.84
C ILE A 133 -10.27 -9.51 -2.65
N ALA A 134 -9.90 -9.13 -3.87
CA ALA A 134 -10.73 -8.30 -4.75
C ALA A 134 -12.07 -8.98 -5.09
N ASP A 135 -12.08 -10.28 -5.38
CA ASP A 135 -13.31 -11.05 -5.59
C ASP A 135 -14.21 -11.01 -4.34
N ARG A 136 -13.65 -11.20 -3.14
CA ARG A 136 -14.41 -11.09 -1.89
C ARG A 136 -14.91 -9.67 -1.66
N PHE A 137 -14.07 -8.67 -1.90
CA PHE A 137 -14.43 -7.27 -1.71
C PHE A 137 -15.60 -6.86 -2.59
N SER A 138 -15.68 -7.41 -3.81
CA SER A 138 -16.79 -7.13 -4.74
C SER A 138 -18.17 -7.55 -4.22
N LYS A 139 -18.23 -8.46 -3.23
CA LYS A 139 -19.48 -8.97 -2.65
C LYS A 139 -20.09 -8.05 -1.60
N ASP A 140 -19.33 -7.08 -1.07
CA ASP A 140 -19.79 -6.11 -0.08
C ASP A 140 -19.27 -4.72 -0.43
N THR A 141 -20.19 -3.82 -0.80
CA THR A 141 -19.88 -2.47 -1.25
C THR A 141 -19.15 -1.62 -0.21
N ARG A 142 -19.25 -1.95 1.08
CA ARG A 142 -18.53 -1.24 2.14
C ARG A 142 -17.01 -1.37 2.00
N ASN A 143 -16.53 -2.42 1.35
CA ASN A 143 -15.09 -2.64 1.15
C ASN A 143 -14.42 -1.56 0.29
N ILE A 144 -15.17 -0.72 -0.42
CA ILE A 144 -14.63 0.48 -1.08
C ILE A 144 -13.91 1.42 -0.09
N LEU A 145 -14.28 1.36 1.19
CA LEU A 145 -13.73 2.18 2.26
C LEU A 145 -12.39 1.65 2.80
N VAL A 146 -12.00 0.40 2.49
CA VAL A 146 -10.81 -0.25 3.06
C VAL A 146 -9.53 0.55 2.75
N ILE A 147 -9.25 0.77 1.47
CA ILE A 147 -8.07 1.54 1.03
C ILE A 147 -8.19 2.99 1.50
N SER A 148 -9.40 3.59 1.42
CA SER A 148 -9.60 4.96 1.88
C SER A 148 -9.24 5.12 3.36
N ARG A 149 -9.71 4.22 4.22
CA ARG A 149 -9.47 4.27 5.65
C ARG A 149 -7.99 4.04 5.98
N PHE A 150 -7.35 3.09 5.31
CA PHE A 150 -5.91 2.87 5.47
C PHE A 150 -5.09 4.10 5.09
N LEU A 151 -5.40 4.75 3.97
CA LEU A 151 -4.74 5.99 3.57
C LEU A 151 -5.00 7.13 4.56
N ASP A 152 -6.20 7.23 5.13
CA ASP A 152 -6.51 8.23 6.14
C ASP A 152 -5.74 8.01 7.45
N ASP A 153 -5.53 6.74 7.85
CA ASP A 153 -4.68 6.41 9.00
C ASP A 153 -3.22 6.77 8.74
N ILE A 154 -2.68 6.43 7.56
CA ILE A 154 -1.31 6.85 7.17
C ILE A 154 -1.15 8.36 7.27
N GLN A 155 -2.10 9.13 6.72
CA GLN A 155 -2.04 10.60 6.76
C GLN A 155 -2.16 11.19 8.16
N LYS A 156 -2.76 10.46 9.10
CA LYS A 156 -2.96 10.90 10.48
C LYS A 156 -1.76 10.55 11.37
N GLU A 157 -1.22 9.35 11.19
CA GLU A 157 -0.19 8.78 12.06
C GLU A 157 1.23 8.98 11.51
N MET A 158 1.37 9.26 10.21
CA MET A 158 2.66 9.46 9.54
C MET A 158 2.71 10.82 8.84
N ASP A 159 3.91 11.37 8.76
CA ASP A 159 4.17 12.66 8.12
C ASP A 159 4.48 12.47 6.62
N PHE A 160 3.44 12.40 5.78
CA PHE A 160 3.50 12.36 4.30
C PHE A 160 2.73 13.51 3.64
#